data_AF-A0A1V6B2D5-F1
#
_entry.id   AF-A0A1V6B2D5-F1
#
_cell.length_a   1.000
_cell.length_b   1.000
_cell.length_c   1.000
_cell.angle_alpha   90.00
_cell.angle_beta   90.00
_cell.angle_gamma   90.00
#
_symmetry.space_group_name_H-M   'P 1'
#
loop_
_entity.id
_entity.type
_entity.pdbx_description
1 polymer ?
#
loop_
_entity_poly.entity_id
_entity_poly.type
_entity_poly.pdbx_seq_one_letter_code
_entity_poly.pdbx_strand_id
1 'polypeptide(L)'
;MGKIAKMSVSHWTVFKLVSKHKHKMKPINIKDMITDLSNGRLDEIIAFANEHGLTESYEKTFARLERHSENGCQVKIYSDFAPLSLYFEIFREGQFEMNGGFIFHGRHDGYGSGSAPTFSVSIEPERCSHWEIHT
;
A
#
# COMPACT_ATOMS: atom_id res chain seq x y z
N MET A 1 -14.06 -47.66 -46.42
CA MET A 1 -13.85 -47.12 -45.06
C MET A 1 -13.52 -45.64 -45.19
N GLY A 2 -14.34 -44.76 -44.62
CA GLY A 2 -14.12 -43.31 -44.60
C GLY A 2 -15.25 -42.65 -43.83
N LYS A 3 -14.96 -42.23 -42.59
CA LYS A 3 -15.93 -41.89 -41.53
C LYS A 3 -16.69 -40.59 -41.82
N ILE A 4 -18.00 -40.62 -41.55
CA ILE A 4 -18.90 -39.47 -41.47
C ILE A 4 -18.64 -38.78 -40.12
N ALA A 5 -18.21 -37.51 -40.13
CA ALA A 5 -18.11 -36.70 -38.93
C ALA A 5 -19.44 -35.97 -38.67
N LYS A 6 -20.07 -36.29 -37.54
CA LYS A 6 -21.21 -35.57 -36.98
C LYS A 6 -20.71 -34.24 -36.39
N MET A 7 -21.26 -33.12 -36.83
CA MET A 7 -21.17 -31.86 -36.09
C MET A 7 -22.52 -31.62 -35.40
N SER A 8 -22.47 -31.57 -34.08
CA SER A 8 -23.58 -31.24 -33.19
C SER A 8 -23.89 -29.76 -33.29
N VAL A 9 -25.19 -29.46 -33.43
CA VAL A 9 -25.76 -28.13 -33.25
C VAL A 9 -26.28 -28.06 -31.81
N SER A 10 -25.87 -27.07 -31.04
CA SER A 10 -26.62 -26.60 -29.88
C SER A 10 -26.85 -25.09 -30.02
N HIS A 11 -28.06 -24.70 -29.67
CA HIS A 11 -28.80 -23.55 -30.15
C HIS A 11 -29.42 -22.91 -28.90
N TRP A 12 -29.59 -21.57 -28.91
CA TRP A 12 -30.36 -20.72 -27.96
C TRP A 12 -29.65 -20.38 -26.61
N THR A 13 -29.55 -19.13 -26.11
CA THR A 13 -30.42 -17.94 -26.24
C THR A 13 -29.63 -16.63 -26.02
N VAL A 14 -29.71 -15.74 -27.02
CA VAL A 14 -29.87 -14.28 -27.01
C VAL A 14 -29.98 -13.56 -25.64
N PHE A 15 -29.22 -12.47 -25.42
CA PHE A 15 -29.77 -11.11 -25.18
C PHE A 15 -28.69 -10.00 -25.20
N LYS A 16 -28.80 -9.21 -26.28
CA LYS A 16 -28.60 -7.75 -26.43
C LYS A 16 -27.74 -6.97 -25.43
N LEU A 17 -26.69 -6.38 -26.02
CA LEU A 17 -26.56 -4.92 -26.23
C LEU A 17 -26.49 -4.02 -24.98
N VAL A 18 -25.28 -3.66 -24.53
CA VAL A 18 -24.97 -2.28 -24.12
C VAL A 18 -23.52 -1.92 -24.47
N SER A 19 -23.40 -0.81 -25.22
CA SER A 19 -22.28 0.11 -25.36
C SER A 19 -20.90 -0.38 -25.84
N LYS A 20 -20.64 -0.06 -27.11
CA LYS A 20 -19.31 0.07 -27.72
C LYS A 20 -18.57 1.28 -27.12
N HIS A 21 -17.94 1.18 -25.95
CA HIS A 21 -16.84 2.08 -25.56
C HIS A 21 -15.75 1.24 -24.87
N LYS A 22 -15.03 0.44 -25.67
CA LYS A 22 -13.73 -0.08 -25.23
C LYS A 22 -12.72 1.05 -25.32
N HIS A 23 -12.72 1.96 -24.34
CA HIS A 23 -11.48 2.65 -24.03
C HIS A 23 -10.47 1.57 -23.72
N LYS A 24 -9.48 1.39 -24.60
CA LYS A 24 -8.26 0.68 -24.24
C LYS A 24 -7.65 1.50 -23.12
N MET A 25 -7.99 1.18 -21.88
CA MET A 25 -7.25 1.67 -20.74
C MET A 25 -5.82 1.22 -20.96
N LYS A 26 -4.93 2.19 -21.13
CA LYS A 26 -3.50 1.91 -21.09
C LYS A 26 -3.24 1.23 -19.74
N PRO A 27 -2.38 0.21 -19.66
CA PRO A 27 -1.93 -0.27 -18.35
C PRO A 27 -1.36 0.95 -17.62
N ILE A 28 -2.05 1.38 -16.57
CA ILE A 28 -1.53 2.39 -15.66
C ILE A 28 -0.29 1.75 -15.07
N ASN A 29 0.86 2.40 -15.22
CA ASN A 29 2.07 1.95 -14.56
C ASN A 29 1.81 2.09 -13.05
N ILE A 30 1.51 0.97 -12.41
CA ILE A 30 0.84 0.93 -11.10
C ILE A 30 1.73 1.48 -9.96
N LYS A 31 3.02 1.64 -10.24
CA LYS A 31 3.99 2.30 -9.36
C LYS A 31 3.82 3.82 -9.23
N ASP A 32 2.99 4.46 -10.05
CA ASP A 32 3.07 5.92 -10.25
C ASP A 32 2.00 6.75 -9.52
N MET A 33 1.15 6.18 -8.66
CA MET A 33 0.11 6.96 -7.93
C MET A 33 0.40 7.19 -6.44
N ILE A 34 1.57 6.81 -5.96
CA ILE A 34 2.11 7.29 -4.68
C ILE A 34 2.96 8.54 -4.96
N THR A 35 2.59 9.67 -4.37
CA THR A 35 3.37 10.91 -4.42
C THR A 35 4.08 11.11 -3.09
N ASP A 36 5.41 11.13 -3.12
CA ASP A 36 6.22 11.45 -1.96
C ASP A 36 6.38 12.96 -1.77
N LEU A 37 5.80 13.47 -0.69
CA LEU A 37 5.87 14.86 -0.22
C LEU A 37 6.52 14.95 1.17
N SER A 38 7.24 13.89 1.56
CA SER A 38 7.83 13.73 2.88
C SER A 38 9.21 14.38 3.04
N ASN A 39 9.69 15.09 2.02
CA ASN A 39 10.97 15.81 2.01
C ASN A 39 12.16 14.91 2.43
N GLY A 40 12.22 13.68 1.91
CA GLY A 40 13.28 12.71 2.18
C GLY A 40 13.04 11.79 3.39
N ARG A 41 11.97 12.00 4.17
CA ARG A 41 11.65 11.13 5.31
C ARG A 41 11.38 9.68 4.90
N LEU A 42 10.78 9.44 3.73
CA LEU A 42 10.60 8.08 3.22
C LEU A 42 11.95 7.38 3.01
N ASP A 43 12.93 8.05 2.40
CA ASP A 43 14.27 7.50 2.18
C ASP A 43 14.98 7.21 3.51
N GLU A 44 14.85 8.10 4.50
CA GLU A 44 15.36 7.89 5.87
C GLU A 44 14.77 6.62 6.50
N ILE A 45 13.46 6.41 6.35
CA ILE A 45 12.76 5.23 6.86
C ILE A 45 13.25 3.96 6.17
N ILE A 46 13.40 3.98 4.84
CA ILE A 46 13.89 2.83 4.06
C ILE A 46 15.33 2.51 4.48
N ALA A 47 16.20 3.51 4.61
CA ALA A 47 17.57 3.34 5.05
C ALA A 47 17.62 2.74 6.47
N PHE A 48 16.85 3.29 7.40
CA PHE A 48 16.74 2.79 8.77
C PHE A 48 16.23 1.33 8.81
N ALA A 49 15.21 1.01 8.02
CA ALA A 49 14.67 -0.35 7.94
C ALA A 49 15.75 -1.35 7.48
N ASN A 50 16.54 -0.99 6.47
CA ASN A 50 17.62 -1.83 5.96
C ASN A 50 18.76 -1.98 6.97
N GLU A 51 19.19 -0.90 7.61
CA GLU A 51 20.29 -0.91 8.59
C GLU A 51 19.96 -1.77 9.82
N HIS A 52 18.70 -1.74 10.27
CA HIS A 52 18.26 -2.44 11.48
C HIS A 52 17.57 -3.78 11.23
N GLY A 53 17.56 -4.28 9.99
CA GLY A 53 16.95 -5.57 9.65
C GLY A 53 15.42 -5.60 9.81
N LEU A 54 14.77 -4.45 9.61
CA LEU A 54 13.31 -4.26 9.72
C LEU A 54 12.61 -4.14 8.35
N THR A 55 13.33 -4.43 7.26
CA THR A 55 12.82 -4.34 5.88
C THR A 55 11.50 -5.07 5.68
N GLU A 56 11.35 -6.28 6.22
CA GLU A 56 10.09 -7.05 6.10
C GLU A 56 8.90 -6.30 6.73
N SER A 57 9.10 -5.69 7.91
CA SER A 57 8.04 -4.92 8.55
C SER A 57 7.68 -3.68 7.74
N TYR A 58 8.69 -2.98 7.21
CA TYR A 58 8.47 -1.82 6.36
C TYR A 58 7.68 -2.22 5.11
N GLU A 59 8.18 -3.21 4.34
CA GLU A 59 7.59 -3.64 3.07
C GLU A 59 6.15 -4.14 3.26
N LYS A 60 5.92 -4.99 4.26
CA LYS A 60 4.57 -5.52 4.55
C LYS A 60 3.57 -4.42 4.85
N THR A 61 3.96 -3.43 5.64
CA THR A 61 3.06 -2.34 6.03
C THR A 61 2.89 -1.34 4.88
N PHE A 62 3.96 -1.01 4.16
CA PHE A 62 3.94 -0.05 3.05
C PHE A 62 3.16 -0.60 1.84
N ALA A 63 3.20 -1.92 1.61
CA ALA A 63 2.40 -2.59 0.58
C ALA A 63 0.88 -2.37 0.75
N ARG A 64 0.41 -2.00 1.95
CA ARG A 64 -1.00 -1.60 2.15
C ARG A 64 -1.31 -0.28 1.44
N LEU A 65 -0.39 0.68 1.45
CA LEU A 65 -0.51 1.94 0.71
C LEU A 65 -0.39 1.70 -0.80
N GLU A 66 0.54 0.83 -1.22
CA GLU A 66 0.66 0.40 -2.61
C GLU A 66 -0.64 -0.22 -3.13
N ARG A 67 -1.30 -1.05 -2.34
CA ARG A 67 -2.61 -1.63 -2.70
C ARG A 67 -3.69 -0.58 -2.96
N HIS A 68 -3.66 0.57 -2.28
CA HIS A 68 -4.58 1.67 -2.60
C HIS A 68 -4.25 2.28 -3.97
N SER A 69 -2.96 2.52 -4.25
CA SER A 69 -2.47 2.95 -5.57
C SER A 69 -2.87 1.97 -6.68
N GLU A 70 -2.72 0.67 -6.44
CA GLU A 70 -3.14 -0.41 -7.35
C GLU A 70 -4.63 -0.39 -7.67
N ASN A 71 -5.45 0.04 -6.71
CA ASN A 71 -6.90 0.16 -6.85
C ASN A 71 -7.36 1.53 -7.38
N GLY A 72 -6.45 2.28 -8.00
CA GLY A 72 -6.74 3.56 -8.66
C GLY A 72 -6.89 4.75 -7.71
N CYS A 73 -6.46 4.61 -6.45
CA CYS A 73 -6.37 5.75 -5.54
C CYS A 73 -5.09 6.54 -5.78
N GLN A 74 -5.14 7.84 -5.57
CA GLN A 74 -3.94 8.65 -5.35
C GLN A 74 -3.57 8.55 -3.88
N VAL A 75 -2.32 8.23 -3.60
CA VAL A 75 -1.78 8.21 -2.24
C VAL A 75 -0.74 9.32 -2.15
N LYS A 76 -0.88 10.20 -1.17
CA LYS A 76 0.12 11.22 -0.85
C LYS A 76 0.71 10.90 0.50
N ILE A 77 2.04 10.93 0.60
CA ILE A 77 2.75 10.71 1.86
C ILE A 77 3.52 11.97 2.24
N TYR A 78 3.55 12.29 3.52
CA TYR A 78 4.16 13.47 4.10
C TYR A 78 4.96 13.06 5.33
N SER A 79 5.88 13.91 5.77
CA SER A 79 6.58 13.68 7.04
C SER A 79 5.59 13.78 8.19
N ASP A 80 5.66 12.86 9.14
CA ASP A 80 4.97 12.98 10.43
C ASP A 80 5.84 13.73 11.45
N PHE A 81 5.23 14.25 12.52
CA PHE A 81 5.94 14.83 13.65
C PHE A 81 6.80 13.79 14.37
N ALA A 82 6.34 12.52 14.40
CA ALA A 82 7.10 11.42 14.96
C ALA A 82 8.25 11.03 14.00
N PRO A 83 9.48 10.86 14.52
CA PRO A 83 10.59 10.33 13.73
C PRO A 83 10.24 8.97 13.12
N LEU A 84 10.80 8.68 11.94
CA LEU A 84 10.60 7.42 11.21
C LEU A 84 9.13 7.08 10.91
N SER A 85 8.24 8.07 10.96
CA SER A 85 6.82 7.94 10.68
C SER A 85 6.40 8.90 9.56
N LEU A 86 5.30 8.54 8.87
CA LEU A 86 4.71 9.31 7.78
C LEU A 86 3.23 9.54 8.05
N TYR A 87 2.75 10.71 7.65
CA TYR A 87 1.32 10.97 7.45
C TYR A 87 0.96 10.60 6.01
N PHE A 88 -0.22 10.03 5.78
CA PHE A 88 -0.70 9.77 4.44
C PHE A 88 -2.14 10.24 4.23
N GLU A 89 -2.46 10.55 2.98
CA GLU A 89 -3.80 10.85 2.48
C GLU A 89 -4.12 9.97 1.28
N ILE A 90 -5.36 9.50 1.18
CA ILE A 90 -5.85 8.67 0.08
C ILE A 90 -7.02 9.38 -0.58
N PHE A 91 -6.95 9.51 -1.91
CA PHE A 91 -8.00 10.10 -2.74
C PHE A 91 -8.45 9.12 -3.81
N ARG A 92 -9.75 9.10 -4.10
CA ARG A 92 -10.33 8.34 -5.22
C ARG A 92 -11.10 9.30 -6.11
N GLU A 93 -10.78 9.31 -7.41
CA GLU A 93 -11.42 10.20 -8.38
C GLU A 93 -11.37 11.69 -7.96
N GLY A 94 -10.29 12.09 -7.27
CA GLY A 94 -10.09 13.43 -6.75
C GLY A 94 -10.86 13.76 -5.47
N GLN A 95 -11.66 12.84 -4.94
CA GLN A 95 -12.33 12.98 -3.65
C GLN A 95 -11.48 12.38 -2.54
N PHE A 96 -11.43 13.07 -1.39
CA PHE A 96 -10.78 12.54 -0.19
C PHE A 96 -11.53 11.30 0.32
N GLU A 97 -10.79 10.22 0.56
CA GLU A 97 -11.34 8.95 1.07
C GLU A 97 -10.94 8.74 2.53
N MET A 98 -9.65 8.88 2.86
CA MET A 98 -9.15 8.75 4.23
C MET A 98 -7.74 9.32 4.39
N ASN A 99 -7.32 9.47 5.64
CA ASN A 99 -5.96 9.76 6.06
C ASN A 99 -5.53 8.83 7.19
N GLY A 100 -4.23 8.81 7.47
CA GLY A 100 -3.70 8.04 8.59
C GLY A 100 -2.21 8.26 8.78
N GLY A 101 -1.65 7.54 9.74
CA GLY A 101 -0.22 7.49 10.02
C GLY A 101 0.36 6.12 9.67
N PHE A 102 1.50 6.11 8.98
CA PHE A 102 2.43 4.98 8.92
C PHE A 102 3.44 5.20 10.05
N ILE A 103 3.23 4.54 11.18
CA ILE A 103 3.87 4.86 12.45
C ILE A 103 4.89 3.80 12.83
N PHE A 104 6.08 4.24 13.22
CA PHE A 104 7.12 3.37 13.77
C PHE A 104 6.90 3.09 15.26
N HIS A 105 6.81 1.81 15.61
CA HIS A 105 6.78 1.29 16.97
C HIS A 105 8.16 0.72 17.30
N GLY A 106 8.95 1.46 18.09
CA GLY A 106 10.26 1.01 18.58
C GLY A 106 10.20 0.28 19.92
N ARG A 107 11.34 -0.26 20.36
CA ARG A 107 11.50 -0.75 21.74
C ARG A 107 11.61 0.43 22.70
N HIS A 108 11.13 0.26 23.94
CA HIS A 108 11.21 1.27 24.99
C HIS A 108 12.57 1.23 25.73
N ASP A 109 13.66 1.23 24.97
CA ASP A 109 15.02 1.22 25.51
C ASP A 109 15.83 2.46 25.10
N GLY A 110 15.21 3.40 24.39
CA GLY A 110 15.88 4.59 23.87
C GLY A 110 17.06 4.23 22.96
N TYR A 111 16.94 3.17 22.16
CA TYR A 111 18.03 2.60 21.36
C TYR A 111 19.21 2.07 22.21
N GLY A 112 18.92 1.55 23.40
CA GLY A 112 19.91 1.00 24.34
C GLY A 112 20.45 1.99 25.38
N SER A 113 19.88 3.19 25.48
CA SER A 113 20.28 4.24 26.45
C SER A 113 19.52 4.21 27.78
N GLY A 114 18.39 3.49 27.85
CA GLY A 114 17.54 3.43 29.05
C GLY A 114 16.68 4.68 29.31
N SER A 115 16.67 5.66 28.38
CA SER A 115 15.77 6.82 28.42
C SER A 115 14.49 6.60 27.61
N ALA A 116 13.36 7.23 28.00
CA ALA A 116 12.14 7.31 27.19
C ALA A 116 12.33 8.32 26.02
N PRO A 117 11.80 8.11 24.80
CA PRO A 117 10.46 7.55 24.54
C PRO A 117 10.35 6.53 23.39
N THR A 118 9.18 5.88 23.33
CA THR A 118 8.60 5.37 22.07
C THR A 118 7.39 6.23 21.73
N PHE A 119 7.30 6.76 20.51
CA PHE A 119 6.25 7.70 20.12
C PHE A 119 4.91 7.05 19.71
N SER A 120 4.83 5.72 19.73
CA SER A 120 3.57 4.98 19.80
C SER A 120 3.74 3.75 20.70
N VAL A 121 2.68 3.45 21.44
CA VAL A 121 2.71 2.48 22.54
C VAL A 121 2.66 1.07 21.97
N SER A 122 3.76 0.32 22.02
CA SER A 122 3.69 -1.14 21.90
C SER A 122 3.40 -1.70 23.28
N ILE A 123 2.17 -2.19 23.52
CA ILE A 123 1.74 -2.79 24.80
C ILE A 123 2.50 -4.11 25.08
N GLU A 124 3.08 -4.71 24.03
CA GLU A 124 3.84 -5.96 24.10
C GLU A 124 5.35 -5.65 24.08
N PRO A 125 6.07 -5.72 25.21
CA PRO A 125 7.52 -5.45 25.28
C PRO A 125 8.37 -6.50 24.55
N GLU A 126 7.78 -7.65 24.20
CA GLU A 126 8.40 -8.70 23.39
C GLU A 126 8.27 -8.45 21.88
N ARG A 127 7.43 -7.50 21.44
CA ARG A 127 7.35 -7.16 20.02
C ARG A 127 8.64 -6.49 19.58
N CYS A 128 9.25 -7.07 18.54
CA CYS A 128 10.31 -6.42 17.79
C CYS A 128 9.81 -5.10 17.19
N SER A 129 10.71 -4.14 17.00
CA SER A 129 10.38 -2.85 16.38
C SER A 129 9.70 -3.07 15.02
N HIS A 130 8.67 -2.30 14.70
CA HIS A 130 7.88 -2.50 13.48
C HIS A 130 7.15 -1.22 13.05
N TRP A 131 6.60 -1.21 11.84
CA TRP A 131 5.66 -0.19 11.38
C TRP A 131 4.23 -0.70 11.34
N GLU A 132 3.29 0.18 11.70
CA GLU A 132 1.86 -0.08 11.63
C GLU A 132 1.11 1.12 11.05
N ILE A 133 -0.01 0.86 10.37
CA ILE A 133 -0.91 1.92 9.89
C ILE A 133 -2.02 2.16 10.91
N HIS A 134 -2.15 3.41 11.34
CA HIS A 134 -3.23 3.94 12.16
C HIS A 134 -4.09 4.87 11.30
N THR A 135 -5.41 4.70 11.33
CA THR A 135 -6.39 5.49 10.55
C THR A 135 -7.49 5.99 11.46
#